data_AF-A0A956E787-F1
#
_entry.id   AF-A0A956E787-F1
#
_cell.length_a   1.000
_cell.length_b   1.000
_cell.length_c   1.000
_cell.angle_alpha   90.00
_cell.angle_beta   90.00
_cell.angle_gamma   90.00
#
_symmetry.space_group_name_H-M   'P 1'
#
loop_
_entity.id
_entity.type
_entity.pdbx_description
1 polymer ?
#
loop_
_entity_poly.entity_id
_entity_poly.type
_entity_poly.pdbx_seq_one_letter_code
_entity_poly.pdbx_strand_id
1 'polypeptide(L)'
;DERRAVRLIADVMRSEGDRPTNARRMQIQEGIEIEVDVGSAGHKYGVAYTNAAERSRIASALPQVDPGSDALVLVNGMGDESDARILVLRDDSYMYDDHVGTEHEETTITAENKLKRDVRDFLVRARAEKWP
;
A
#
# COMPACT_ATOMS: atom_id res chain seq x y z
N ASP A 1 12.71 -5.55 1.43
CA ASP A 1 12.55 -6.41 0.24
C ASP A 1 11.11 -6.33 -0.23
N GLU A 2 10.88 -5.81 -1.43
CA GLU A 2 9.56 -5.57 -2.02
C GLU A 2 8.75 -6.86 -2.19
N ARG A 3 9.35 -7.94 -2.69
CA ARG A 3 8.65 -9.23 -2.86
C ARG A 3 8.13 -9.78 -1.54
N ARG A 4 8.88 -9.60 -0.44
CA ARG A 4 8.45 -9.97 0.91
C ARG A 4 7.27 -9.11 1.37
N ALA A 5 7.30 -7.81 1.13
CA ALA A 5 6.19 -6.91 1.46
C ALA A 5 4.91 -7.28 0.69
N VAL A 6 5.00 -7.50 -0.62
CA VAL A 6 3.86 -7.91 -1.47
C VAL A 6 3.23 -9.22 -0.98
N ARG A 7 4.05 -10.22 -0.63
CA ARG A 7 3.54 -11.47 -0.03
C ARG A 7 2.80 -11.21 1.28
N LEU A 8 3.36 -10.38 2.14
CA LEU A 8 2.77 -10.04 3.43
C LEU A 8 1.41 -9.35 3.27
N ILE A 9 1.32 -8.39 2.34
CA ILE A 9 0.08 -7.69 2.01
C ILE A 9 -0.99 -8.68 1.55
N ALA A 10 -0.65 -9.58 0.61
CA ALA A 10 -1.57 -10.59 0.12
C ALA A 10 -2.04 -11.55 1.22
N ASP A 11 -1.16 -11.94 2.14
CA ASP A 11 -1.50 -12.80 3.27
C ASP A 11 -2.44 -12.10 4.25
N VAL A 12 -2.23 -10.82 4.54
CA VAL A 12 -3.14 -10.02 5.38
C VAL A 12 -4.51 -9.92 4.73
N MET A 13 -4.58 -9.54 3.46
CA MET A 13 -5.85 -9.47 2.72
C MET A 13 -6.60 -10.80 2.77
N ARG A 14 -5.91 -11.91 2.52
CA ARG A 14 -6.52 -13.25 2.62
C ARG A 14 -7.02 -13.58 4.02
N SER A 15 -6.27 -13.21 5.07
CA SER A 15 -6.67 -13.42 6.46
C SER A 15 -7.91 -12.61 6.86
N GLU A 16 -8.13 -11.48 6.20
CA GLU A 16 -9.25 -10.57 6.38
C GLU A 16 -10.47 -10.94 5.51
N GLY A 17 -10.39 -12.04 4.75
CA GLY A 17 -11.48 -12.58 3.93
C GLY A 17 -11.46 -12.17 2.46
N ASP A 18 -10.51 -11.34 2.05
CA ASP A 18 -10.37 -10.89 0.67
C ASP A 18 -9.71 -11.94 -0.21
N ARG A 19 -9.79 -11.73 -1.54
CA ARG A 19 -9.14 -12.58 -2.54
C ARG A 19 -8.10 -11.77 -3.30
N PRO A 20 -6.81 -11.81 -2.90
CA PRO A 20 -5.76 -11.06 -3.57
C PRO A 20 -5.66 -11.36 -5.07
N THR A 21 -5.49 -10.33 -5.90
CA THR A 21 -5.23 -10.45 -7.34
C THR A 21 -3.80 -10.04 -7.68
N ASN A 22 -3.37 -10.43 -8.89
CA ASN A 22 -2.06 -10.03 -9.43
C ASN A 22 -1.94 -8.52 -9.60
N ALA A 23 -0.68 -8.09 -9.74
CA ALA A 23 -0.34 -6.71 -10.01
C ALA A 23 -1.01 -6.19 -11.28
N ARG A 24 -1.44 -4.93 -11.25
CA ARG A 24 -2.02 -4.22 -12.39
C ARG A 24 -1.65 -2.75 -12.36
N ARG A 25 -1.57 -2.13 -13.52
CA ARG A 25 -1.44 -0.67 -13.61
C ARG A 25 -2.81 -0.02 -13.50
N MET A 26 -2.84 1.14 -12.86
CA MET A 26 -4.03 1.96 -12.71
C MET A 26 -3.64 3.42 -12.92
N GLN A 27 -4.41 4.12 -13.73
CA GLN A 27 -4.20 5.55 -13.92
C GLN A 27 -4.77 6.32 -12.71
N ILE A 28 -3.99 7.20 -12.10
CA ILE A 28 -4.39 8.02 -10.94
C ILE A 28 -4.52 9.51 -11.26
N GLN A 29 -3.88 9.94 -12.36
CA GLN A 29 -3.99 11.28 -12.92
C GLN A 29 -3.64 11.21 -14.42
N GLU A 30 -3.95 12.26 -15.18
CA GLU A 30 -3.58 12.33 -16.60
C GLU A 30 -2.07 12.13 -16.79
N GLY A 31 -1.69 11.09 -17.54
CA GLY A 31 -0.30 10.72 -17.78
C GLY A 31 0.46 10.09 -16.60
N ILE A 32 -0.21 9.83 -15.47
CA ILE A 32 0.41 9.24 -14.27
C ILE A 32 -0.31 7.93 -13.90
N GLU A 33 0.46 6.85 -13.92
CA GLU A 33 0.03 5.50 -13.52
C GLU A 33 0.74 5.07 -12.23
N ILE A 34 0.04 4.26 -11.44
CA ILE A 34 0.60 3.53 -10.31
C ILE A 34 0.49 2.03 -10.58
N GLU A 35 1.49 1.26 -10.13
CA GLU A 35 1.40 -0.18 -10.05
C GLU A 35 0.69 -0.56 -8.75
N VAL A 36 -0.45 -1.22 -8.85
CA VAL A 36 -1.17 -1.81 -7.73
C VAL A 36 -0.63 -3.23 -7.58
N ASP A 37 0.26 -3.46 -6.63
CA ASP A 37 0.91 -4.76 -6.40
C ASP A 37 -0.08 -5.87 -6.01
N VAL A 38 -1.05 -5.51 -5.16
CA VAL A 38 -2.06 -6.44 -4.66
C VAL A 38 -3.44 -5.79 -4.74
N GLY A 39 -4.28 -6.28 -5.66
CA GLY A 39 -5.70 -5.93 -5.72
C GLY A 39 -6.58 -6.89 -4.92
N SER A 40 -7.87 -6.55 -4.75
CA SER A 40 -8.87 -7.43 -4.15
C SER A 40 -9.91 -7.86 -5.18
N ALA A 41 -10.08 -9.18 -5.40
CA ALA A 41 -10.99 -9.69 -6.42
C ALA A 41 -12.45 -9.43 -6.03
N GLY A 42 -13.22 -8.87 -6.97
CA GLY A 42 -14.60 -8.46 -6.70
C GLY A 42 -14.73 -7.10 -6.04
N HIS A 43 -13.60 -6.39 -5.86
CA HIS A 43 -13.54 -5.06 -5.30
C HIS A 43 -12.65 -4.15 -6.15
N LYS A 44 -12.85 -2.84 -6.05
CA LYS A 44 -12.04 -1.81 -6.72
C LYS A 44 -11.05 -1.15 -5.76
N TYR A 45 -10.47 -1.92 -4.86
CA TYR A 45 -9.40 -1.42 -4.00
C TYR A 45 -8.19 -2.35 -3.98
N GLY A 46 -7.06 -1.81 -3.57
CA GLY A 46 -5.80 -2.51 -3.54
C GLY A 46 -4.70 -1.73 -2.85
N VAL A 47 -3.51 -2.30 -2.87
CA VAL A 47 -2.33 -1.76 -2.22
C VAL A 47 -1.20 -1.66 -3.24
N ALA A 48 -0.54 -0.50 -3.26
CA ALA A 48 0.68 -0.23 -4.00
C ALA A 48 1.83 -0.04 -2.98
N TYR A 49 2.85 -0.88 -3.05
CA TYR A 49 4.06 -0.79 -2.24
C TYR A 49 5.16 -0.14 -3.08
N THR A 50 5.40 1.14 -2.84
CA THR A 50 6.22 1.97 -3.72
C THR A 50 7.64 2.13 -3.20
N ASN A 51 8.61 2.04 -4.10
CA ASN A 51 9.98 2.45 -3.86
C ASN A 51 10.21 3.96 -4.10
N ALA A 52 11.39 4.45 -3.77
CA ALA A 52 11.73 5.87 -3.94
C ALA A 52 11.55 6.38 -5.39
N ALA A 53 11.92 5.58 -6.39
CA ALA A 53 11.81 5.99 -7.80
C ALA A 53 10.36 6.06 -8.28
N GLU A 54 9.50 5.15 -7.86
CA GLU A 54 8.05 5.21 -8.11
C GLU A 54 7.42 6.42 -7.45
N ARG A 55 7.72 6.66 -6.17
CA ARG A 55 7.21 7.84 -5.44
C ARG A 55 7.57 9.12 -6.16
N SER A 56 8.79 9.27 -6.65
CA SER A 56 9.19 10.45 -7.43
C SER A 56 8.36 10.63 -8.71
N ARG A 57 7.97 9.55 -9.38
CA ARG A 57 7.15 9.60 -10.61
C ARG A 57 5.69 9.98 -10.33
N ILE A 58 5.14 9.56 -9.20
CA ILE A 58 3.72 9.79 -8.85
C ILE A 58 3.52 10.95 -7.87
N ALA A 59 4.58 11.62 -7.42
CA ALA A 59 4.55 12.60 -6.32
C ALA A 59 3.50 13.70 -6.49
N SER A 60 3.29 14.20 -7.71
CA SER A 60 2.30 15.25 -7.99
C SER A 60 0.84 14.79 -7.86
N ALA A 61 0.60 13.48 -7.90
CA ALA A 61 -0.72 12.87 -7.76
C ALA A 61 -1.02 12.37 -6.34
N LEU A 62 -0.03 12.38 -5.44
CA LEU A 62 -0.21 11.97 -4.05
C LEU A 62 -0.79 13.11 -3.20
N PRO A 63 -1.69 12.83 -2.25
CA PRO A 63 -2.12 13.84 -1.28
C PRO A 63 -0.92 14.26 -0.41
N GLN A 64 -0.88 15.54 -0.04
CA GLN A 64 0.11 16.02 0.91
C GLN A 64 -0.21 15.49 2.30
N VAL A 65 0.77 14.86 2.93
CA VAL A 65 0.70 14.38 4.31
C VAL A 65 1.76 15.11 5.14
N ASP A 66 1.40 15.46 6.37
CA ASP A 66 2.33 16.09 7.29
C ASP A 66 3.51 15.14 7.60
N PRO A 67 4.74 15.64 7.68
CA PRO A 67 5.88 14.85 8.10
C PRO A 67 5.63 14.22 9.49
N GLY A 68 5.69 12.89 9.57
CA GLY A 68 5.44 12.14 10.82
C GLY A 68 3.98 11.78 11.08
N SER A 69 3.06 12.06 10.14
CA SER A 69 1.70 11.55 10.20
C SER A 69 1.65 10.04 9.92
N ASP A 70 0.93 9.30 10.75
CA ASP A 70 0.56 7.89 10.52
C ASP A 70 -0.68 7.75 9.62
N ALA A 71 -1.12 8.83 8.95
CA ALA A 71 -2.28 8.79 8.07
C ALA A 71 -2.01 7.93 6.83
N LEU A 72 -2.93 6.99 6.56
CA LEU A 72 -2.89 6.17 5.35
C LEU A 72 -3.05 7.04 4.09
N VAL A 73 -2.11 6.92 3.16
CA VAL A 73 -2.12 7.64 1.89
C VAL A 73 -3.01 6.88 0.90
N LEU A 74 -4.12 7.48 0.52
CA LEU A 74 -5.06 6.92 -0.45
C LEU A 74 -5.04 7.74 -1.75
N VAL A 75 -5.05 7.05 -2.87
CA VAL A 75 -5.27 7.65 -4.20
C VAL A 75 -6.47 7.00 -4.87
N ASN A 76 -7.15 7.78 -5.70
CA ASN A 76 -8.27 7.31 -6.49
C ASN A 76 -7.80 6.99 -7.90
N GLY A 77 -8.44 6.03 -8.56
CA GLY A 77 -8.25 5.88 -9.99
C GLY A 77 -8.85 7.04 -10.78
N MET A 78 -8.59 7.03 -12.08
CA MET A 78 -9.11 8.02 -13.04
C MET A 78 -10.05 7.33 -14.05
N GLY A 79 -10.97 8.09 -14.62
CA GLY A 79 -11.88 7.60 -15.67
C GLY A 79 -12.80 6.48 -15.17
N ASP A 80 -12.77 5.34 -15.85
CA ASP A 80 -13.59 4.15 -15.53
C ASP A 80 -13.23 3.53 -14.17
N GLU A 81 -12.08 3.92 -13.60
CA GLU A 81 -11.61 3.49 -12.29
C GLU A 81 -11.70 4.60 -11.23
N SER A 82 -12.51 5.65 -11.47
CA SER A 82 -12.66 6.79 -10.54
C SER A 82 -13.17 6.44 -9.14
N ASP A 83 -13.89 5.32 -9.03
CA ASP A 83 -14.35 4.74 -7.77
C ASP A 83 -13.35 3.78 -7.13
N ALA A 84 -12.21 3.51 -7.79
CA ALA A 84 -11.16 2.70 -7.21
C ALA A 84 -10.41 3.44 -6.11
N ARG A 85 -9.94 2.69 -5.10
CA ARG A 85 -9.21 3.20 -3.93
C ARG A 85 -7.93 2.42 -3.69
N ILE A 86 -6.78 3.06 -3.85
CA ILE A 86 -5.48 2.41 -3.68
C ILE A 86 -4.76 2.98 -2.47
N LEU A 87 -4.35 2.09 -1.56
CA LEU A 87 -3.44 2.40 -0.48
C LEU A 87 -2.02 2.48 -1.02
N VAL A 88 -1.35 3.62 -0.83
CA VAL A 88 0.05 3.82 -1.21
C VAL A 88 0.92 3.66 0.02
N LEU A 89 1.71 2.60 0.04
CA LEU A 89 2.68 2.29 1.07
C LEU A 89 4.08 2.65 0.57
N ARG A 90 4.92 3.20 1.44
CA ARG A 90 6.27 3.67 1.08
C ARG A 90 7.30 2.71 1.66
N ASP A 91 8.24 2.21 0.85
CA ASP A 91 9.30 1.31 1.32
C ASP A 91 10.04 1.85 2.56
N ASP A 92 10.42 3.12 2.55
CA ASP A 92 11.11 3.83 3.62
C ASP A 92 10.36 3.88 4.96
N SER A 93 9.05 3.64 4.95
CA SER A 93 8.21 3.61 6.15
C SER A 93 8.17 2.23 6.82
N TYR A 94 8.72 1.22 6.13
CA TYR A 94 8.78 -0.19 6.54
C TYR A 94 10.18 -0.79 6.36
N MET A 95 11.19 0.06 6.19
CA MET A 95 12.60 -0.31 6.21
C MET A 95 13.23 0.43 7.40
N TYR A 96 13.80 -0.32 8.35
CA TYR A 96 14.62 0.29 9.40
C TYR A 96 16.06 0.41 8.91
N ASP A 97 16.74 1.48 9.33
CA ASP A 97 18.13 1.78 8.99
C ASP A 97 19.05 0.67 9.55
N ASP A 98 19.73 -0.05 8.66
CA ASP A 98 20.47 -1.31 8.90
C ASP A 98 21.79 -1.13 9.68
N HIS A 99 21.98 -0.02 10.40
CA HIS A 99 23.30 0.37 10.93
C HIS A 99 23.67 -0.12 12.35
N VAL A 100 22.89 -0.98 13.01
CA VAL A 100 23.25 -1.50 14.37
C VAL A 100 22.99 -3.00 14.50
N GLY A 101 24.01 -3.75 14.91
CA GLY A 101 24.08 -5.22 14.91
C GLY A 101 23.11 -5.94 15.86
N THR A 102 22.89 -7.24 15.62
CA THR A 102 22.06 -8.21 16.41
C THR A 102 20.58 -7.86 16.66
N GLU A 103 20.18 -6.59 16.53
CA GLU A 103 18.80 -6.09 16.65
C GLU A 103 18.00 -6.25 15.34
N HIS A 104 18.60 -6.84 14.29
CA HIS A 104 18.05 -6.96 12.94
C HIS A 104 16.72 -7.74 12.86
N GLU A 105 16.53 -8.74 13.70
CA GLU A 105 15.30 -9.55 13.70
C GLU A 105 14.13 -8.79 14.34
N GLU A 106 14.38 -8.08 15.45
CA GLU A 106 13.36 -7.28 16.15
C GLU A 106 12.88 -6.07 15.31
N THR A 107 13.79 -5.42 14.58
CA THR A 107 13.44 -4.30 13.69
C THR A 107 12.65 -4.76 12.47
N THR A 108 13.02 -5.91 11.89
CA THR A 108 12.26 -6.53 10.78
C THR A 108 10.85 -6.91 11.23
N ILE A 109 10.71 -7.56 12.39
CA ILE A 109 9.41 -7.94 12.96
C ILE A 109 8.55 -6.69 13.20
N THR A 110 9.15 -5.61 13.69
CA THR A 110 8.45 -4.34 13.94
C THR A 110 7.93 -3.72 12.64
N ALA A 111 8.76 -3.64 11.60
CA ALA A 111 8.37 -3.14 10.29
C ALA A 111 7.26 -3.98 9.66
N GLU A 112 7.36 -5.32 9.72
CA GLU A 112 6.32 -6.21 9.23
C GLU A 112 5.01 -6.07 9.99
N ASN A 113 5.07 -5.92 11.32
CA ASN A 113 3.89 -5.72 12.15
C ASN A 113 3.21 -4.40 11.83
N LYS A 114 3.97 -3.33 11.59
CA LYS A 114 3.45 -2.05 11.11
C LYS A 114 2.78 -2.21 9.73
N LEU A 115 3.47 -2.84 8.77
CA LEU A 115 2.91 -3.12 7.45
C LEU A 115 1.59 -3.90 7.53
N LYS A 116 1.54 -4.96 8.34
CA LYS A 116 0.31 -5.74 8.58
C LYS A 116 -0.80 -4.89 9.18
N ARG A 117 -0.47 -4.03 10.15
CA ARG A 117 -1.44 -3.14 10.80
C ARG A 117 -2.04 -2.16 9.79
N ASP A 118 -1.22 -1.46 9.02
CA ASP A 118 -1.68 -0.44 8.08
C ASP A 118 -2.58 -1.03 6.98
N VAL A 119 -2.25 -2.24 6.49
CA VAL A 119 -3.09 -2.99 5.56
C VAL A 119 -4.41 -3.40 6.20
N ARG A 120 -4.42 -3.85 7.47
CA ARG A 120 -5.68 -4.16 8.17
C ARG A 120 -6.53 -2.93 8.38
N ASP A 121 -5.95 -1.82 8.81
CA ASP A 121 -6.66 -0.56 9.03
C ASP A 121 -7.31 -0.06 7.73
N PHE A 122 -6.61 -0.21 6.60
CA PHE A 122 -7.16 0.03 5.27
C PHE A 122 -8.37 -0.86 4.95
N LEU A 123 -8.28 -2.17 5.18
CA LEU A 123 -9.38 -3.11 4.89
C LEU A 123 -10.58 -2.89 5.81
N VAL A 124 -10.35 -2.58 7.08
CA VAL A 124 -11.40 -2.19 8.03
C VAL A 124 -12.13 -0.95 7.52
N ARG A 125 -11.37 0.07 7.06
CA ARG A 125 -11.94 1.27 6.48
C ARG A 125 -12.72 0.99 5.19
N ALA A 126 -12.18 0.18 4.28
CA ALA A 126 -12.84 -0.21 3.03
C ALA A 126 -14.22 -0.86 3.28
N ARG A 127 -14.30 -1.75 4.27
CA ARG A 127 -15.56 -2.39 4.68
C ARG A 127 -16.52 -1.42 5.36
N ALA A 128 -16.02 -0.57 6.26
CA ALA A 128 -16.83 0.41 6.97
C ALA A 128 -17.47 1.43 6.02
N GLU A 129 -16.72 1.86 5.01
CA GLU A 129 -17.17 2.81 3.97
C GLU A 129 -17.89 2.14 2.79
N LYS A 130 -17.98 0.80 2.77
CA LYS A 130 -18.62 0.00 1.72
C LYS A 130 -18.09 0.34 0.33
N TRP A 131 -16.76 0.40 0.20
CA TRP A 131 -16.13 0.62 -1.09
C TRP A 131 -16.50 -0.49 -2.09
N PRO A 132 -16.63 -0.13 -3.38
CA PRO A 132 -17.02 -1.07 -4.43
C PRO A 132 -16.02 -2.20 -4.60
#